data_AF-A0AAU7MBA1-F1
#
_entry.id   AF-A0AAU7MBA1-F1
#
_cell.length_a   1.000
_cell.length_b   1.000
_cell.length_c   1.000
_cell.angle_alpha   90.00
_cell.angle_beta   90.00
_cell.angle_gamma   90.00
#
_symmetry.space_group_name_H-M   'P 1'
#
loop_
_entity.id
_entity.type
_entity.pdbx_description
1 polymer ?
#
loop_
_entity_poly.entity_id
_entity_poly.type
_entity_poly.pdbx_seq_one_letter_code
_entity_poly.pdbx_strand_id
1 'polypeptide(L)'
;MELVELGAIAAPSGVLVLATVSHLDYIWPNIGERLSDRARAVAAAGGGHIHEWLFEAVAVPVDPGRRLPVLAATQPSPWLGVPAITMLEVRLGGDTSTRLLGDLPADRCGMVLGDAVALDSWVGRDFDNFHRSAANHPLRVVPVEVSGCTVLGVGWEEGDHSMRHRGERAYGHVYPVTVVGDHQSGSAFRWDVDPAKVRPPAAR
;
A
#
# COMPACT_ATOMS: atom_id res chain seq x y z
N MET A 1 -20.16 0.49 -6.56
CA MET A 1 -18.74 0.30 -6.91
C MET A 1 -18.49 -1.19 -6.85
N GLU A 2 -18.09 -1.79 -7.97
CA GLU A 2 -17.75 -3.21 -8.02
C GLU A 2 -16.34 -3.39 -7.44
N LEU A 3 -16.16 -4.42 -6.60
CA LEU A 3 -14.88 -4.76 -6.00
C LEU A 3 -14.39 -6.06 -6.62
N VAL A 4 -13.14 -6.06 -7.09
CA VAL A 4 -12.43 -7.25 -7.57
C VAL A 4 -11.52 -7.78 -6.47
N GLU A 5 -11.52 -9.08 -6.25
CA GLU A 5 -10.60 -9.73 -5.31
C GLU A 5 -9.21 -9.86 -5.94
N LEU A 6 -8.21 -9.34 -5.25
CA LEU A 6 -6.79 -9.40 -5.67
C LEU A 6 -6.04 -10.56 -5.00
N GLY A 7 -6.66 -11.21 -4.02
CA GLY A 7 -6.11 -12.31 -3.25
C GLY A 7 -6.21 -12.07 -1.75
N ALA A 8 -5.32 -12.70 -0.98
CA ALA A 8 -5.24 -12.53 0.46
C ALA A 8 -3.79 -12.53 0.93
N ILE A 9 -3.53 -11.78 1.99
CA ILE A 9 -2.22 -11.68 2.65
C ILE A 9 -2.31 -12.17 4.09
N ALA A 10 -1.17 -12.57 4.64
CA ALA A 10 -1.02 -12.85 6.07
C ALA A 10 0.06 -11.93 6.63
N ALA A 11 -0.12 -11.51 7.88
CA ALA A 11 0.81 -10.63 8.59
C ALA A 11 1.15 -11.23 9.96
N PRO A 12 1.96 -12.32 10.00
CA PRO A 12 2.27 -13.04 11.24
C PRO A 12 2.98 -12.19 12.31
N SER A 13 3.59 -11.05 11.93
CA SER A 13 4.13 -10.08 12.88
C SER A 13 3.07 -9.31 13.65
N GLY A 14 1.79 -9.41 13.25
CA GLY A 14 0.68 -8.62 13.77
C GLY A 14 0.62 -7.20 13.18
N VAL A 15 1.44 -6.89 12.17
CA VAL A 15 1.51 -5.57 11.55
C VAL A 15 1.44 -5.70 10.03
N LEU A 16 0.40 -5.10 9.45
CA LEU A 16 0.25 -4.94 8.01
C LEU A 16 0.83 -3.59 7.58
N VAL A 17 1.61 -3.60 6.49
CA VAL A 17 2.23 -2.40 5.93
C VAL A 17 1.87 -2.26 4.46
N LEU A 18 1.41 -1.07 4.07
CA LEU A 18 1.38 -0.59 2.68
C LEU A 18 2.51 0.41 2.49
N ALA A 19 3.42 0.17 1.56
CA ALA A 19 4.61 1.00 1.37
C ALA A 19 4.90 1.30 -0.10
N THR A 20 5.55 2.44 -0.34
CA THR A 20 6.17 2.76 -1.63
C THR A 20 7.34 1.80 -1.87
N VAL A 21 7.48 1.28 -3.09
CA VAL A 21 8.60 0.38 -3.42
C VAL A 21 9.89 1.16 -3.63
N SER A 22 9.80 2.38 -4.16
CA SER A 22 10.94 3.28 -4.35
C SER A 22 11.75 3.35 -3.07
N HIS A 23 13.02 2.97 -3.19
CA HIS A 23 14.02 3.05 -2.13
C HIS A 23 13.75 2.19 -0.88
N LEU A 24 12.80 1.25 -0.90
CA LEU A 24 12.56 0.34 0.23
C LEU A 24 13.82 -0.46 0.59
N ASP A 25 14.55 -0.94 -0.42
CA ASP A 25 15.79 -1.70 -0.30
C ASP A 25 17.04 -0.84 -0.08
N TYR A 26 16.93 0.48 -0.28
CA TYR A 26 18.05 1.42 -0.14
C TYR A 26 17.99 2.21 1.16
N ILE A 27 16.82 2.74 1.55
CA ILE A 27 16.69 3.67 2.67
C ILE A 27 16.84 2.94 4.01
N TRP A 28 16.12 1.84 4.22
CA TRP A 28 16.11 1.18 5.53
C TRP A 28 17.47 0.62 5.96
N PRO A 29 18.24 -0.06 5.09
CA PRO A 29 19.58 -0.50 5.46
C PRO A 29 20.52 0.67 5.82
N ASN A 30 20.31 1.85 5.24
CA ASN A 30 21.17 3.02 5.45
C ASN A 30 20.77 3.88 6.67
N ILE A 31 19.53 3.76 7.16
CA ILE A 31 19.06 4.50 8.34
C ILE A 31 19.38 3.77 9.66
N GLY A 32 19.75 2.49 9.58
CA GLY A 32 20.18 1.71 10.74
C GLY A 32 19.04 1.20 11.63
N GLU A 33 17.79 1.41 11.21
CA GLU A 33 16.58 0.88 11.85
C GLU A 33 15.80 0.04 10.83
N ARG A 34 15.15 -1.02 11.33
CA ARG A 34 14.28 -1.86 10.50
C ARG A 34 12.93 -1.20 10.28
N LEU A 35 12.35 -1.40 9.10
CA LEU A 35 10.98 -0.97 8.81
C LEU A 35 10.01 -1.60 9.82
N SER A 36 10.20 -2.88 10.14
CA SER A 36 9.30 -3.59 11.06
C SER A 36 9.27 -3.00 12.47
N ASP A 37 10.38 -2.46 12.97
CA ASP A 37 10.44 -1.86 14.30
C ASP A 37 9.64 -0.55 14.36
N ARG A 38 9.77 0.30 13.32
CA ARG A 38 8.95 1.51 13.19
C ARG A 38 7.48 1.18 12.95
N ALA A 39 7.20 0.19 12.10
CA ALA A 39 5.84 -0.25 11.83
C ALA A 39 5.14 -0.76 13.09
N ARG A 40 5.85 -1.50 13.96
CA ARG A 40 5.33 -1.92 15.27
C ARG A 40 5.06 -0.74 16.19
N ALA A 41 5.96 0.23 16.28
CA ALA A 41 5.76 1.42 17.11
C ALA A 41 4.51 2.20 16.69
N VAL A 42 4.33 2.38 15.38
CA VAL A 42 3.14 3.03 14.80
C VAL A 42 1.88 2.19 15.01
N ALA A 43 1.95 0.87 14.80
CA ALA A 43 0.82 -0.04 14.99
C ALA A 43 0.35 -0.11 16.45
N ALA A 44 1.28 -0.03 17.42
CA ALA A 44 0.98 0.04 18.84
C ALA A 44 0.15 1.27 19.22
N ALA A 45 0.24 2.35 18.44
CA ALA A 45 -0.59 3.55 18.58
C ALA A 45 -1.93 3.47 17.82
N GLY A 46 -2.27 2.31 17.24
CA GLY A 46 -3.45 2.10 16.40
C GLY A 46 -3.20 2.23 14.90
N GLY A 47 -1.95 2.36 14.48
CA GLY A 47 -1.56 2.53 13.08
C GLY A 47 -1.37 3.99 12.68
N GLY A 48 -0.76 4.19 11.52
CA GLY A 48 -0.37 5.52 11.08
C GLY A 48 0.67 5.53 9.96
N HIS A 49 1.05 6.74 9.57
CA HIS A 49 2.02 7.01 8.52
C HIS A 49 3.46 7.02 9.04
N ILE A 50 4.34 6.39 8.28
CA ILE A 50 5.78 6.37 8.41
C ILE A 50 6.33 7.14 7.21
N HIS A 51 6.98 8.26 7.47
CA HIS A 51 7.60 9.09 6.45
C HIS A 51 9.09 9.21 6.76
N GLU A 52 9.93 8.74 5.85
CA GLU A 52 11.37 8.79 6.02
C GLU A 52 12.06 9.14 4.71
N TRP A 53 12.47 10.39 4.59
CA TRP A 53 13.03 10.99 3.38
C TRP A 53 12.18 10.75 2.12
N LEU A 54 12.60 9.85 1.22
CA LEU A 54 11.87 9.49 0.01
C LEU A 54 11.00 8.22 0.15
N PHE A 55 11.04 7.56 1.32
CA PHE A 55 10.25 6.37 1.59
C PHE A 55 9.00 6.72 2.40
N GLU A 56 7.87 6.13 2.02
CA GLU A 56 6.60 6.33 2.70
C GLU A 56 5.85 5.01 2.89
N ALA A 57 5.26 4.82 4.06
CA ALA A 57 4.45 3.66 4.35
C ALA A 57 3.36 3.97 5.36
N VAL A 58 2.28 3.20 5.36
CA VAL A 58 1.30 3.19 6.43
C VAL A 58 1.28 1.80 7.05
N ALA A 59 1.33 1.76 8.38
CA ALA A 59 1.24 0.53 9.16
C ALA A 59 -0.07 0.49 9.97
N VAL A 60 -0.67 -0.69 10.12
CA VAL A 60 -1.87 -0.90 10.94
C VAL A 60 -1.75 -2.23 11.71
N PRO A 61 -2.19 -2.30 12.97
CA PRO A 61 -2.22 -3.56 13.70
C PRO A 61 -3.27 -4.50 13.10
N VAL A 62 -2.95 -5.79 13.04
CA VAL A 62 -3.84 -6.86 12.55
C VAL A 62 -3.69 -8.12 13.39
N ASP A 63 -4.66 -9.02 13.30
CA ASP A 63 -4.55 -10.34 13.92
C ASP A 63 -3.51 -11.20 13.17
N PRO A 64 -2.43 -11.65 13.82
CA PRO A 64 -1.35 -12.39 13.17
C PRO A 64 -1.78 -13.76 12.60
N GLY A 65 -2.86 -14.34 13.12
CA GLY A 65 -3.39 -15.62 12.61
C GLY A 65 -4.37 -15.47 11.45
N ARG A 66 -4.75 -14.24 11.11
CA ARG A 66 -5.83 -13.97 10.16
C ARG A 66 -5.29 -13.82 8.74
N ARG A 67 -5.94 -14.50 7.79
CA ARG A 67 -5.83 -14.16 6.37
C ARG A 67 -6.70 -12.94 6.07
N LEU A 68 -6.09 -11.94 5.43
CA LEU A 68 -6.69 -10.65 5.14
C LEU A 68 -7.00 -10.57 3.64
N PRO A 69 -8.27 -10.67 3.22
CA PRO A 69 -8.67 -10.46 1.84
C PRO A 69 -8.29 -9.06 1.37
N VAL A 70 -7.73 -8.99 0.17
CA VAL A 70 -7.37 -7.75 -0.51
C VAL A 70 -8.29 -7.58 -1.72
N LEU A 71 -8.95 -6.44 -1.78
CA LEU A 71 -9.86 -6.07 -2.85
C LEU A 71 -9.41 -4.76 -3.49
N ALA A 72 -9.82 -4.55 -4.73
CA ALA A 72 -9.67 -3.26 -5.38
C ALA A 72 -10.98 -2.80 -6.01
N ALA A 73 -11.18 -1.49 -6.02
CA ALA A 73 -12.06 -0.84 -6.98
C ALA A 73 -11.23 -0.36 -8.16
N THR A 74 -11.80 -0.45 -9.35
CA THR A 74 -11.14 -0.05 -10.58
C THR A 74 -12.00 0.90 -11.39
N GLN A 75 -11.37 1.83 -12.09
CA GLN A 75 -12.00 2.65 -13.12
C GLN A 75 -11.09 2.72 -14.35
N PRO A 76 -11.63 3.00 -15.54
CA PRO A 76 -10.77 3.33 -16.68
C PRO A 76 -9.87 4.52 -16.32
N SER A 77 -8.56 4.36 -16.51
CA SER A 77 -7.61 5.46 -16.39
C SER A 77 -8.09 6.62 -17.28
N PRO A 78 -8.15 7.86 -16.76
CA PRO A 78 -8.54 9.00 -17.58
C PRO A 78 -7.50 9.38 -18.65
N TRP A 79 -6.31 8.75 -18.64
CA TRP A 79 -5.26 8.99 -19.64
C TRP A 79 -5.11 7.87 -20.66
N LEU A 80 -5.15 6.61 -20.22
CA LEU A 80 -4.92 5.43 -21.08
C LEU A 80 -6.20 4.63 -21.36
N GLY A 81 -7.28 4.86 -20.61
CA GLY A 81 -8.54 4.11 -20.73
C GLY A 81 -8.47 2.66 -20.27
N VAL A 82 -7.30 2.16 -19.86
CA VAL A 82 -7.11 0.82 -19.28
C VAL A 82 -7.58 0.78 -17.82
N PRO A 83 -7.97 -0.38 -17.28
CA PRO A 83 -8.38 -0.48 -15.87
C PRO A 83 -7.26 -0.07 -14.91
N ALA A 84 -7.50 0.94 -14.09
CA ALA A 84 -6.61 1.41 -13.03
C ALA A 84 -7.26 1.21 -11.66
N ILE A 85 -6.47 0.82 -10.65
CA ILE A 85 -6.96 0.72 -9.27
C ILE A 85 -7.19 2.14 -8.75
N THR A 86 -8.41 2.45 -8.33
CA THR A 86 -8.74 3.72 -7.66
C THR A 86 -8.93 3.56 -6.17
N MET A 87 -8.94 2.32 -5.68
CA MET A 87 -9.00 2.02 -4.26
C MET A 87 -8.44 0.64 -3.99
N LEU A 88 -7.58 0.54 -2.98
CA LEU A 88 -7.18 -0.73 -2.38
C LEU A 88 -7.88 -0.89 -1.03
N GLU A 89 -8.45 -2.06 -0.77
CA GLU A 89 -9.10 -2.38 0.48
C GLU A 89 -8.56 -3.70 1.05
N VAL A 90 -8.23 -3.71 2.34
CA VAL A 90 -7.85 -4.91 3.08
C VAL A 90 -8.83 -5.11 4.22
N ARG A 91 -9.54 -6.24 4.22
CA ARG A 91 -10.52 -6.55 5.25
C ARG A 91 -9.82 -6.99 6.54
N LEU A 92 -9.80 -6.09 7.52
CA LEU A 92 -9.19 -6.33 8.83
C LEU A 92 -10.14 -7.09 9.77
N GLY A 93 -11.43 -6.76 9.69
CA GLY A 93 -12.44 -7.15 10.67
C GLY A 93 -12.23 -6.49 12.04
N GLY A 94 -13.13 -6.75 12.99
CA GLY A 94 -13.01 -6.19 14.34
C GLY A 94 -13.53 -4.75 14.44
N ASP A 95 -12.80 -3.89 15.18
CA ASP A 95 -13.19 -2.52 15.53
C ASP A 95 -13.65 -1.73 14.30
N THR A 96 -14.85 -1.13 14.37
CA THR A 96 -15.48 -0.36 13.29
C THR A 96 -15.21 1.14 13.38
N SER A 97 -14.25 1.59 14.19
CA SER A 97 -13.90 3.00 14.29
C SER A 97 -13.23 3.48 12.99
N THR A 98 -13.81 4.51 12.37
CA THR A 98 -13.21 5.16 11.21
C THR A 98 -12.11 6.12 11.66
N ARG A 99 -10.91 6.00 11.09
CA ARG A 99 -9.77 6.90 11.37
C ARG A 99 -8.85 7.09 10.18
N LEU A 100 -8.28 8.28 10.06
CA LEU A 100 -7.20 8.58 9.11
C LEU A 100 -5.87 8.07 9.67
N LEU A 101 -5.16 7.26 8.90
CA LEU A 101 -3.82 6.78 9.23
C LEU A 101 -2.73 7.68 8.63
N GLY A 102 -3.04 8.34 7.52
CA GLY A 102 -2.21 9.35 6.87
C GLY A 102 -2.53 9.45 5.39
N ASP A 103 -1.65 10.09 4.63
CA ASP A 103 -1.78 10.17 3.18
C ASP A 103 -0.53 9.57 2.53
N LEU A 104 -0.70 8.70 1.53
CA LEU A 104 0.38 8.09 0.76
C LEU A 104 0.33 8.54 -0.71
N PRO A 105 1.48 8.76 -1.37
CA PRO A 105 1.52 8.90 -2.82
C PRO A 105 1.28 7.54 -3.49
N ALA A 106 0.83 7.52 -4.75
CA ALA A 106 1.09 6.38 -5.62
C ALA A 106 2.52 6.50 -6.15
N ASP A 107 3.35 5.51 -5.83
CA ASP A 107 4.75 5.52 -6.21
C ASP A 107 4.94 4.92 -7.61
N ARG A 108 5.76 5.57 -8.43
CA ARG A 108 6.03 5.14 -9.81
C ARG A 108 6.68 3.75 -9.91
N CYS A 109 7.42 3.36 -8.87
CA CYS A 109 8.03 2.04 -8.77
C CYS A 109 7.05 1.00 -8.23
N GLY A 110 5.79 1.38 -7.98
CA GLY A 110 4.76 0.52 -7.43
C GLY A 110 4.64 0.62 -5.91
N MET A 111 3.67 -0.11 -5.39
CA MET A 111 3.39 -0.25 -3.97
C MET A 111 3.55 -1.72 -3.57
N VAL A 112 3.90 -1.95 -2.31
CA VAL A 112 3.88 -3.29 -1.71
C VAL A 112 3.01 -3.30 -0.47
N LEU A 113 2.27 -4.39 -0.32
CA LEU A 113 1.39 -4.63 0.81
C LEU A 113 1.74 -5.99 1.43
N GLY A 114 2.13 -6.00 2.70
CA GLY A 114 2.53 -7.25 3.35
C GLY A 114 2.88 -7.13 4.82
N ASP A 115 3.39 -8.23 5.37
CA ASP A 115 3.88 -8.30 6.74
C ASP A 115 5.08 -7.39 6.96
N ALA A 116 5.09 -6.66 8.08
CA ALA A 116 6.17 -5.72 8.38
C ALA A 116 7.56 -6.37 8.45
N VAL A 117 7.68 -7.58 9.01
CA VAL A 117 8.98 -8.29 9.12
C VAL A 117 9.40 -8.86 7.78
N ALA A 118 8.47 -9.35 6.97
CA ALA A 118 8.78 -9.79 5.62
C ALA A 118 9.39 -8.67 4.77
N LEU A 119 8.85 -7.45 4.88
CA LEU A 119 9.33 -6.29 4.14
C LEU A 119 10.73 -5.80 4.56
N ASP A 120 11.24 -6.18 5.74
CA ASP A 120 12.64 -5.91 6.11
C ASP A 120 13.63 -6.62 5.16
N SER A 121 13.19 -7.71 4.52
CA SER A 121 13.99 -8.50 3.59
C SER A 121 13.74 -8.15 2.12
N TRP A 122 12.97 -7.11 1.83
CA TRP A 122 12.72 -6.68 0.46
C TRP A 122 14.00 -6.15 -0.18
N VAL A 123 14.36 -6.68 -1.34
CA VAL A 123 15.56 -6.27 -2.09
C VAL A 123 15.24 -5.94 -3.55
N GLY A 124 16.11 -5.21 -4.24
CA GLY A 124 15.89 -4.79 -5.63
C GLY A 124 15.56 -5.92 -6.63
N ARG A 125 16.00 -7.16 -6.37
CA ARG A 125 15.59 -8.32 -7.19
C ARG A 125 14.09 -8.61 -7.07
N ASP A 126 13.49 -8.38 -5.91
CA ASP A 126 12.05 -8.55 -5.69
C ASP A 126 11.26 -7.54 -6.49
N PHE A 127 11.75 -6.30 -6.60
CA PHE A 127 11.19 -5.28 -7.50
C PHE A 127 11.24 -5.73 -8.97
N ASP A 128 12.37 -6.24 -9.46
CA ASP A 128 12.47 -6.73 -10.85
C ASP A 128 11.53 -7.91 -11.12
N ASN A 129 11.42 -8.83 -10.15
CA ASN A 129 10.52 -9.99 -10.23
C ASN A 129 9.06 -9.54 -10.25
N PHE A 130 8.68 -8.65 -9.33
CA PHE A 130 7.37 -8.02 -9.27
C PHE A 130 7.02 -7.37 -10.61
N HIS A 131 7.88 -6.48 -11.13
CA HIS A 131 7.57 -5.70 -12.33
C HIS A 131 7.41 -6.60 -13.56
N ARG A 132 8.27 -7.61 -13.70
CA ARG A 132 8.19 -8.59 -14.79
C ARG A 132 6.93 -9.45 -14.69
N SER A 133 6.57 -9.89 -13.49
CA SER A 133 5.45 -10.82 -13.30
C SER A 133 4.09 -10.12 -13.36
N ALA A 134 4.04 -8.86 -12.92
CA ALA A 134 2.86 -8.00 -13.02
C ALA A 134 2.57 -7.52 -14.45
N ALA A 135 3.55 -7.53 -15.35
CA ALA A 135 3.43 -6.93 -16.68
C ALA A 135 2.26 -7.46 -17.53
N ASN A 136 1.85 -8.71 -17.31
CA ASN A 136 0.74 -9.34 -18.04
C ASN A 136 -0.58 -9.35 -17.24
N HIS A 137 -0.57 -8.88 -15.99
CA HIS A 137 -1.80 -8.78 -15.19
C HIS A 137 -2.55 -7.50 -15.57
N PRO A 138 -3.86 -7.55 -15.87
CA PRO A 138 -4.63 -6.36 -16.29
C PRO A 138 -4.60 -5.18 -15.31
N LEU A 139 -4.38 -5.47 -14.03
CA LEU A 139 -4.24 -4.47 -12.95
C LEU A 139 -2.80 -4.32 -12.44
N ARG A 140 -1.82 -4.96 -13.08
CA ARG A 140 -0.41 -4.96 -12.66
C ARG A 140 -0.20 -5.38 -11.20
N VAL A 141 -1.01 -6.34 -10.74
CA VAL A 141 -0.94 -6.90 -9.39
C VAL A 141 -0.32 -8.29 -9.45
N VAL A 142 0.58 -8.60 -8.52
CA VAL A 142 1.14 -9.95 -8.39
C VAL A 142 1.52 -10.26 -6.94
N PRO A 143 1.23 -11.47 -6.44
CA PRO A 143 1.81 -11.95 -5.19
C PRO A 143 3.28 -12.31 -5.38
N VAL A 144 4.14 -11.85 -4.48
CA VAL A 144 5.58 -12.17 -4.40
C VAL A 144 5.85 -12.83 -3.06
N GLU A 145 6.67 -13.87 -3.04
CA GLU A 145 7.12 -14.46 -1.78
C GLU A 145 8.36 -13.70 -1.26
N VAL A 146 8.30 -13.18 -0.05
CA VAL A 146 9.41 -12.51 0.63
C VAL A 146 9.56 -13.08 2.02
N SER A 147 10.70 -13.72 2.31
CA SER A 147 10.96 -14.36 3.61
C SER A 147 9.85 -15.31 4.10
N GLY A 148 9.29 -16.13 3.21
CA GLY A 148 8.22 -17.07 3.54
C GLY A 148 6.82 -16.43 3.71
N CYS A 149 6.68 -15.13 3.45
CA CYS A 149 5.41 -14.42 3.50
C CYS A 149 4.98 -13.94 2.11
N THR A 150 3.68 -13.98 1.84
CA THR A 150 3.13 -13.37 0.62
C THR A 150 3.05 -11.86 0.78
N VAL A 151 3.72 -11.14 -0.10
CA VAL A 151 3.63 -9.69 -0.28
C VAL A 151 2.89 -9.43 -1.59
N LEU A 152 1.89 -8.56 -1.58
CA LEU A 152 1.21 -8.14 -2.80
C LEU A 152 1.95 -6.94 -3.40
N GLY A 153 2.53 -7.12 -4.57
CA GLY A 153 3.05 -6.01 -5.37
C GLY A 153 1.95 -5.42 -6.25
N VAL A 154 1.84 -4.10 -6.26
CA VAL A 154 0.89 -3.33 -7.08
C VAL A 154 1.69 -2.36 -7.94
N GLY A 155 1.69 -2.58 -9.25
CA GLY A 155 2.37 -1.73 -10.22
C GLY A 155 1.42 -0.77 -10.92
N TRP A 156 2.02 0.18 -11.61
CA TRP A 156 1.32 1.22 -12.36
C TRP A 156 2.05 1.50 -13.66
N GLU A 157 1.32 1.91 -14.68
CA GLU A 157 1.87 2.61 -15.84
C GLU A 157 1.97 4.11 -15.57
N GLU A 158 2.90 4.80 -16.25
CA GLU A 158 3.03 6.26 -16.15
C GLU A 158 1.71 7.00 -16.43
N GLY A 159 0.81 6.38 -17.22
CA GLY A 159 -0.51 6.90 -17.54
C GLY A 159 -1.65 6.44 -16.61
N ASP A 160 -1.44 5.63 -15.57
CA ASP A 160 -2.56 5.20 -14.71
C ASP A 160 -3.01 6.31 -13.75
N HIS A 161 -2.07 7.12 -13.26
CA HIS A 161 -2.30 8.21 -12.30
C HIS A 161 -1.70 9.57 -12.71
N SER A 162 -1.23 9.72 -13.96
CA SER A 162 -0.35 10.83 -14.40
C SER A 162 0.92 10.93 -13.54
N MET A 163 1.54 9.79 -13.29
CA MET A 163 2.71 9.70 -12.43
C MET A 163 3.89 10.45 -13.05
N ARG A 164 4.27 11.58 -12.44
CA ARG A 164 5.44 12.36 -12.89
C ARG A 164 6.73 11.84 -12.25
N HIS A 165 7.85 12.00 -12.94
CA HIS A 165 9.17 11.42 -12.62
C HIS A 165 9.82 11.77 -11.26
N ARG A 166 9.12 12.37 -10.28
CA ARG A 166 9.69 12.72 -8.95
C ARG A 166 8.76 12.42 -7.76
N GLY A 167 7.82 11.50 -7.94
CA GLY A 167 6.86 11.13 -6.92
C GLY A 167 5.70 12.12 -6.84
N GLU A 168 4.52 11.59 -6.57
CA GLU A 168 3.28 12.35 -6.54
C GLU A 168 3.24 13.37 -5.38
N ARG A 169 3.88 13.05 -4.24
CA ARG A 169 3.93 13.94 -3.07
C ARG A 169 4.54 15.30 -3.38
N ALA A 170 5.61 15.37 -4.19
CA ALA A 170 6.27 16.64 -4.53
C ALA A 170 5.32 17.63 -5.26
N TYR A 171 4.23 17.12 -5.83
CA TYR A 171 3.19 17.89 -6.51
C TYR A 171 1.88 17.97 -5.72
N GLY A 172 1.90 17.55 -4.45
CA GLY A 172 0.72 17.54 -3.58
C GLY A 172 -0.26 16.40 -3.88
N HIS A 173 0.12 15.45 -4.72
CA HIS A 173 -0.70 14.29 -5.03
C HIS A 173 -0.43 13.21 -3.97
N VAL A 174 -1.28 13.20 -2.95
CA VAL A 174 -1.28 12.19 -1.90
C VAL A 174 -2.72 11.79 -1.61
N TYR A 175 -2.87 10.54 -1.22
CA TYR A 175 -4.15 9.88 -1.14
C TYR A 175 -4.38 9.32 0.25
N PRO A 176 -5.58 9.55 0.83
CA PRO A 176 -5.83 9.18 2.21
C PRO A 176 -5.83 7.66 2.38
N VAL A 177 -5.12 7.23 3.41
CA VAL A 177 -5.18 5.87 3.95
C VAL A 177 -5.98 5.93 5.24
N THR A 178 -7.05 5.16 5.30
CA THR A 178 -8.03 5.17 6.39
C THR A 178 -8.29 3.75 6.87
N VAL A 179 -8.58 3.60 8.16
CA VAL A 179 -9.42 2.47 8.59
C VAL A 179 -10.85 2.96 8.51
N VAL A 180 -11.71 2.20 7.85
CA VAL A 180 -13.15 2.47 7.76
C VAL A 180 -13.91 1.36 8.44
N GLY A 181 -14.92 1.71 9.23
CA GLY A 181 -15.87 0.75 9.76
C GLY A 181 -16.98 0.42 8.77
N ASP A 182 -17.33 -0.86 8.67
CA ASP A 182 -18.53 -1.39 8.05
C ASP A 182 -19.27 -2.27 9.07
N HIS A 183 -20.53 -1.92 9.34
CA HIS A 183 -21.37 -2.66 10.28
C HIS A 183 -21.64 -4.12 9.86
N GLN A 184 -21.40 -4.48 8.59
CA GLN A 184 -21.62 -5.85 8.09
C GLN A 184 -20.35 -6.71 8.03
N SER A 185 -19.17 -6.11 7.81
CA SER A 185 -17.92 -6.84 7.60
C SER A 185 -16.78 -6.54 8.60
N GLY A 186 -17.01 -5.64 9.57
CA GLY A 186 -16.02 -5.18 10.55
C GLY A 186 -15.30 -3.94 10.03
N SER A 187 -13.98 -3.84 10.16
CA SER A 187 -13.23 -2.74 9.51
C SER A 187 -12.42 -3.18 8.31
N ALA A 188 -12.11 -2.18 7.49
CA ALA A 188 -11.20 -2.30 6.38
C ALA A 188 -10.14 -1.20 6.39
N PHE A 189 -8.91 -1.58 6.09
CA PHE A 189 -7.84 -0.65 5.73
C PHE A 189 -8.05 -0.26 4.26
N ARG A 190 -8.21 1.03 3.99
CA ARG A 190 -8.55 1.55 2.67
C ARG A 190 -7.59 2.66 2.25
N TRP A 191 -7.02 2.52 1.07
CA TRP A 191 -6.27 3.57 0.39
C TRP A 191 -7.07 4.01 -0.84
N ASP A 192 -7.62 5.22 -0.81
CA ASP A 192 -8.45 5.79 -1.89
C ASP A 192 -7.57 6.64 -2.82
N VAL A 193 -7.05 5.97 -3.87
CA VAL A 193 -6.06 6.48 -4.82
C VAL A 193 -6.71 7.01 -6.11
N ASP A 194 -8.00 7.39 -6.04
CA ASP A 194 -8.74 7.95 -7.16
C ASP A 194 -8.13 9.31 -7.58
N PRO A 195 -7.57 9.43 -8.79
CA PRO A 195 -6.96 10.69 -9.24
C PRO A 195 -7.94 11.85 -9.32
N ALA A 196 -9.25 11.59 -9.46
CA ALA A 196 -10.27 12.65 -9.40
C ALA A 196 -10.48 13.21 -7.98
N LYS A 197 -9.95 12.53 -6.94
CA LYS A 197 -10.09 12.89 -5.53
C LYS A 197 -8.79 13.39 -4.89
N VAL A 198 -7.75 13.68 -5.68
CA VAL A 198 -6.49 14.25 -5.15
C VAL A 198 -6.81 15.43 -4.24
N ARG A 199 -6.39 15.33 -2.98
CA ARG A 199 -6.59 16.42 -2.02
C ARG A 199 -5.68 17.59 -2.40
N PRO A 200 -6.17 18.84 -2.41
CA PRO A 200 -5.28 19.98 -2.53
C PRO A 200 -4.28 19.98 -1.35
N PRO A 201 -3.06 20.50 -1.53
CA PRO A 201 -2.09 20.60 -0.44
C PRO A 201 -2.73 21.32 0.74
N ALA A 202 -2.63 20.75 1.95
CA ALA A 202 -2.98 21.48 3.16
C ALA A 202 -2.13 22.76 3.19
N ALA A 203 -2.77 23.92 3.30
CA ALA A 203 -2.07 25.19 3.46
C ALA A 203 -1.15 25.08 4.68
N ARG A 204 0.15 25.32 4.46
CA ARG A 204 1.15 25.38 5.53
C ARG A 204 0.94 26.62 6.39
#